data_AF-A0A925SVN9-F1
#
_entry.id   AF-A0A925SVN9-F1
#
_cell.length_a   1.000
_cell.length_b   1.000
_cell.length_c   1.000
_cell.angle_alpha   90.00
_cell.angle_beta   90.00
_cell.angle_gamma   90.00
#
_symmetry.space_group_name_H-M   'P 1'
#
loop_
_entity.id
_entity.type
_entity.pdbx_description
1 polymer ?
#
loop_
_entity_poly.entity_id
_entity_poly.type
_entity_poly.pdbx_seq_one_letter_code
_entity_poly.pdbx_strand_id
1 'polypeptide(L)'
;MRLADLLGVVRRRIDALPRLATRDGEVDESLWVRVDSYAFAQVLGAIAERLRDEHGVNEVAFRASARGGFAELDLTWSGAAIAIDALDTWETQPLQIGSEQAPLTIRHVVERHGGEVWHQSNQPAKLSWFRFLIPLAEPVAPRQRARVTADSRPEYYDFDLFRTAGADRGMLEQPLAGLSYTVFDTETTGVEPSAGDRIVSIGAVRIVNGRLLKRDVYEQLVDPQRPISRQSVRIHGIRDADLEGQPRLGAVLPAFHRFCEDTVLVAHNAAFDMRFLELAEPEAGVRFTQPVLDSLLLSAVVHRELDDHRIETIAERLGIPVVGRHTALGDALVTAEIFLRLVPLLADLGIVTLGQALEASRETYYVRLQY
;
A
#
# COMPACT_ATOMS: atom_id res chain seq x y z
N MET A 1 -13.14 -8.06 -7.26
CA MET A 1 -12.39 -9.24 -7.77
C MET A 1 -13.28 -10.48 -7.80
N ARG A 2 -12.85 -11.59 -8.43
CA ARG A 2 -13.55 -12.87 -8.26
C ARG A 2 -13.28 -13.42 -6.86
N LEU A 3 -14.30 -13.99 -6.23
CA LEU A 3 -14.17 -14.60 -4.90
C LEU A 3 -13.18 -15.78 -4.92
N ALA A 4 -13.12 -16.53 -6.02
CA ALA A 4 -12.16 -17.62 -6.19
C ALA A 4 -10.70 -17.15 -6.08
N ASP A 5 -10.36 -15.97 -6.61
CA ASP A 5 -9.01 -15.41 -6.55
C ASP A 5 -8.61 -15.07 -5.10
N LEU A 6 -9.54 -14.46 -4.35
CA LEU A 6 -9.37 -14.18 -2.92
C LEU A 6 -9.12 -15.48 -2.14
N LEU A 7 -9.96 -16.49 -2.35
CA LEU A 7 -9.81 -17.78 -1.67
C LEU A 7 -8.52 -18.49 -2.04
N GLY A 8 -8.03 -18.33 -3.27
CA GLY A 8 -6.71 -18.82 -3.67
C GLY A 8 -5.58 -18.21 -2.85
N VAL A 9 -5.62 -16.89 -2.59
CA VAL A 9 -4.65 -16.20 -1.72
C VAL A 9 -4.77 -16.70 -0.28
N VAL A 10 -5.99 -16.77 0.25
CA VAL A 10 -6.26 -17.21 1.63
C VAL A 10 -5.80 -18.65 1.85
N ARG A 11 -6.09 -19.57 0.92
CA ARG A 11 -5.71 -20.99 1.05
C ARG A 11 -4.20 -21.15 1.09
N ARG A 12 -3.46 -20.54 0.15
CA ARG A 12 -1.98 -20.58 0.14
C ARG A 12 -1.39 -20.12 1.47
N ARG A 13 -2.00 -19.10 2.07
CA ARG A 13 -1.57 -18.54 3.34
C ARG A 13 -1.86 -19.47 4.51
N ILE A 14 -3.04 -20.07 4.57
CA ILE A 14 -3.41 -21.03 5.61
C ILE A 14 -2.56 -22.30 5.48
N ASP A 15 -2.34 -22.81 4.27
CA ASP A 15 -1.54 -24.01 4.03
C ASP A 15 -0.04 -23.82 4.34
N ALA A 16 0.42 -22.56 4.42
CA ALA A 16 1.77 -22.23 4.90
C ALA A 16 1.89 -22.32 6.44
N LEU A 17 0.77 -22.36 7.17
CA LEU A 17 0.75 -22.52 8.61
C LEU A 17 0.99 -23.99 9.00
N PRO A 18 1.88 -24.27 9.97
CA PRO A 18 2.15 -25.65 10.38
C PRO A 18 0.90 -26.29 11.01
N ARG A 19 0.66 -27.56 10.68
CA ARG A 19 -0.42 -28.41 11.25
C ARG A 19 -1.85 -27.92 10.96
N LEU A 20 -2.02 -27.10 9.93
CA LEU A 20 -3.32 -26.64 9.47
C LEU A 20 -3.39 -26.81 7.96
N ALA A 21 -4.51 -27.35 7.46
CA ALA A 21 -4.72 -27.55 6.03
C ALA A 21 -6.08 -27.01 5.59
N THR A 22 -6.14 -26.55 4.34
CA THR A 22 -7.40 -26.20 3.70
C THR A 22 -7.97 -27.38 2.91
N ARG A 23 -9.29 -27.57 2.99
CA ARG A 23 -10.05 -28.49 2.14
C ARG A 23 -10.94 -27.78 1.15
N ASP A 24 -11.25 -28.51 0.09
CA ASP A 24 -12.30 -28.11 -0.84
C ASP A 24 -13.66 -28.09 -0.13
N GLY A 25 -14.43 -27.06 -0.46
CA GLY A 25 -15.79 -26.89 -0.01
C GLY A 25 -16.63 -26.30 -1.13
N GLU A 26 -17.92 -26.10 -0.86
CA GLU A 26 -18.89 -25.64 -1.85
C GLU A 26 -18.78 -24.12 -2.04
N VAL A 27 -18.02 -23.70 -3.04
CA VAL A 27 -17.80 -22.29 -3.37
C VAL A 27 -18.37 -22.00 -4.75
N ASP A 28 -19.29 -21.04 -4.83
CA ASP A 28 -19.67 -20.44 -6.12
C ASP A 28 -18.51 -19.57 -6.62
N GLU A 29 -17.72 -20.11 -7.54
CA GLU A 29 -16.55 -19.44 -8.12
C GLU A 29 -16.92 -18.29 -9.07
N SER A 30 -18.20 -18.17 -9.45
CA SER A 30 -18.68 -17.10 -10.34
C SER A 30 -18.88 -15.77 -9.61
N LEU A 31 -18.84 -15.77 -8.27
CA LEU A 31 -19.10 -14.60 -7.46
C LEU A 31 -18.01 -13.53 -7.61
N TRP A 32 -18.48 -12.30 -7.74
CA TRP A 32 -17.63 -11.10 -7.69
C TRP A 32 -17.92 -10.34 -6.41
N VAL A 33 -16.86 -9.91 -5.74
CA VAL A 33 -16.93 -9.23 -4.45
C VAL A 33 -16.12 -7.94 -4.47
N ARG A 34 -16.55 -6.95 -3.69
CA ARG A 34 -15.80 -5.71 -3.44
C ARG A 34 -15.19 -5.77 -2.04
N VAL A 35 -13.97 -6.29 -1.96
CA VAL A 35 -13.19 -6.37 -0.73
C VAL A 35 -11.74 -6.02 -1.00
N ASP A 36 -11.09 -5.50 0.03
CA ASP A 36 -9.65 -5.44 0.14
C ASP A 36 -9.11 -6.87 0.33
N SER A 37 -8.62 -7.43 -0.77
CA SER A 37 -8.15 -8.81 -0.83
C SER A 37 -7.09 -9.13 0.22
N TYR A 38 -6.20 -8.19 0.49
CA TYR A 38 -5.13 -8.34 1.46
C TYR A 38 -5.67 -8.32 2.89
N ALA A 39 -6.38 -7.26 3.28
CA ALA A 39 -6.90 -7.13 4.64
C ALA A 39 -7.84 -8.30 4.98
N PHE A 40 -8.65 -8.74 4.02
CA PHE A 40 -9.54 -9.88 4.20
C PHE A 40 -8.78 -11.21 4.31
N ALA A 41 -7.73 -11.41 3.52
CA ALA A 41 -6.86 -12.58 3.66
C ALA A 41 -6.08 -12.59 4.98
N GLN A 42 -5.75 -11.41 5.52
CA GLN A 42 -5.16 -11.27 6.85
C GLN A 42 -6.11 -11.74 7.95
N VAL A 43 -7.35 -11.29 7.91
CA VAL A 43 -8.40 -11.69 8.85
C VAL A 43 -8.63 -13.20 8.81
N LEU A 44 -8.88 -13.76 7.63
CA LEU A 44 -9.16 -15.20 7.50
C LEU A 44 -7.98 -16.05 7.94
N GLY A 45 -6.76 -15.64 7.60
CA GLY A 45 -5.54 -16.32 8.07
C GLY A 45 -5.38 -16.29 9.59
N ALA A 46 -5.60 -15.12 10.21
CA ALA A 46 -5.49 -14.98 11.67
C ALA A 46 -6.56 -15.77 12.43
N ILE A 47 -7.79 -15.82 11.91
CA ILE A 47 -8.85 -16.66 12.49
C ILE A 47 -8.47 -18.14 12.39
N ALA A 48 -7.99 -18.58 11.22
CA ALA A 48 -7.55 -19.96 11.02
C ALA A 48 -6.38 -20.33 11.95
N GLU A 49 -5.45 -19.41 12.16
CA GLU A 49 -4.34 -19.57 13.10
C GLU A 49 -4.83 -19.72 14.56
N ARG A 50 -5.74 -18.86 15.01
CA ARG A 50 -6.32 -18.97 16.37
C ARG A 50 -7.14 -20.25 16.55
N LEU A 51 -7.90 -20.66 15.53
CA LEU A 51 -8.62 -21.94 15.55
C LEU A 51 -7.66 -23.13 15.77
N ARG A 52 -6.48 -23.10 15.15
CA ARG A 52 -5.43 -24.09 15.38
C ARG A 52 -4.88 -24.03 16.80
N ASP A 53 -4.46 -22.85 17.24
CA ASP A 53 -3.71 -22.69 18.48
C ASP A 53 -4.58 -22.82 19.74
N GLU A 54 -5.79 -22.28 19.72
CA GLU A 54 -6.69 -22.23 20.88
C GLU A 54 -7.68 -23.41 20.90
N HIS A 55 -8.04 -23.95 19.73
CA HIS A 55 -9.08 -24.99 19.61
C HIS A 55 -8.59 -26.31 18.97
N GLY A 56 -7.31 -26.42 18.62
CA GLY A 56 -6.73 -27.64 18.05
C GLY A 56 -7.28 -28.02 16.68
N VAL A 57 -7.85 -27.07 15.95
CA VAL A 57 -8.34 -27.28 14.59
C VAL A 57 -7.14 -27.52 13.67
N ASN A 58 -7.16 -28.64 12.96
CA ASN A 58 -6.11 -29.00 12.00
C ASN A 58 -6.56 -28.88 10.54
N GLU A 59 -7.83 -28.57 10.33
CA GLU A 59 -8.44 -28.54 9.01
C GLU A 59 -9.60 -27.55 8.94
N VAL A 60 -9.62 -26.74 7.88
CA VAL A 60 -10.69 -25.78 7.60
C VAL A 60 -11.14 -25.88 6.15
N ALA A 61 -12.38 -25.52 5.86
CA ALA A 61 -12.92 -25.47 4.49
C ALA A 61 -13.72 -24.18 4.27
N PHE A 62 -13.81 -23.74 3.02
CA PHE A 62 -14.59 -22.57 2.64
C PHE A 62 -15.89 -22.97 1.95
N ARG A 63 -16.98 -22.28 2.27
CA ARG A 63 -18.23 -22.34 1.49
C ARG A 63 -18.61 -20.94 1.07
N ALA A 64 -19.14 -20.77 -0.13
CA ALA A 64 -19.60 -19.46 -0.58
C ALA A 64 -20.82 -19.55 -1.48
N SER A 65 -21.81 -18.68 -1.24
CA SER A 65 -23.01 -18.56 -2.07
C SER A 65 -23.53 -17.12 -2.11
N ALA A 66 -24.24 -16.75 -3.16
CA ALA A 66 -24.93 -15.45 -3.23
C ALA A 66 -26.26 -15.48 -2.47
N ARG A 67 -26.50 -14.46 -1.63
CA ARG A 67 -27.79 -14.22 -0.99
C ARG A 67 -28.02 -12.73 -0.77
N GLY A 68 -29.17 -12.23 -1.24
CA GLY A 68 -29.65 -10.88 -0.89
C GLY A 68 -28.70 -9.73 -1.25
N GLY A 69 -27.91 -9.85 -2.31
CA GLY A 69 -26.91 -8.84 -2.71
C GLY A 69 -25.54 -9.00 -2.04
N PHE A 70 -25.36 -10.03 -1.21
CA PHE A 70 -24.11 -10.37 -0.55
C PHE A 70 -23.61 -11.75 -1.00
N ALA A 71 -22.30 -11.96 -0.99
CA ALA A 71 -21.68 -13.26 -0.90
C ALA A 71 -21.64 -13.65 0.58
N GLU A 72 -22.33 -14.73 0.94
CA GLU A 72 -22.16 -15.40 2.23
C GLU A 72 -20.91 -16.28 2.12
N LEU A 73 -19.79 -15.85 2.67
CA LEU A 73 -18.55 -16.62 2.74
C LEU A 73 -18.42 -17.25 4.13
N ASP A 74 -18.41 -18.58 4.20
CA ASP A 74 -18.23 -19.34 5.43
C ASP A 74 -16.81 -19.92 5.52
N LEU A 75 -16.09 -19.62 6.59
CA LEU A 75 -14.92 -20.38 7.04
C LEU A 75 -15.40 -21.46 8.02
N THR A 76 -15.31 -22.72 7.64
CA THR A 76 -15.90 -23.87 8.34
C THR A 76 -14.85 -24.80 8.92
N TRP A 77 -15.13 -25.41 10.07
CA TRP A 77 -14.31 -26.45 10.68
C TRP A 77 -15.15 -27.49 11.43
N SER A 78 -14.59 -28.67 11.64
CA SER A 78 -15.19 -29.66 12.54
C SER A 78 -14.70 -29.43 13.95
N GLY A 79 -15.63 -29.29 14.90
CA GLY A 79 -15.27 -29.04 16.30
C GLY A 79 -16.33 -28.28 17.08
N ALA A 80 -15.98 -28.00 18.34
CA ALA A 80 -16.85 -27.29 19.26
C ALA A 80 -17.04 -25.83 18.84
N ALA A 81 -18.19 -25.29 19.26
CA ALA A 81 -18.50 -23.87 19.16
C ALA A 81 -17.50 -23.05 19.97
N ILE A 82 -17.14 -21.87 19.45
CA ILE A 82 -16.39 -20.87 20.20
C ILE A 82 -17.33 -20.19 21.21
N ALA A 83 -16.84 -19.95 22.42
CA ALA A 83 -17.57 -19.24 23.45
C ALA A 83 -17.72 -17.75 23.11
N ILE A 84 -18.82 -17.13 23.54
CA ILE A 84 -19.18 -15.75 23.14
C ILE A 84 -18.14 -14.73 23.62
N ASP A 85 -17.57 -14.91 24.81
CA ASP A 85 -16.50 -14.09 25.38
C ASP A 85 -15.19 -14.15 24.58
N ALA A 86 -14.84 -15.34 24.09
CA ALA A 86 -13.70 -15.52 23.19
C ALA A 86 -13.94 -14.82 21.84
N LEU A 87 -15.18 -14.84 21.30
CA LEU A 87 -15.53 -14.17 20.05
C LEU A 87 -15.38 -12.65 20.14
N ASP A 88 -15.90 -12.01 21.18
CA ASP A 88 -15.77 -10.56 21.38
C ASP A 88 -14.29 -10.14 21.48
N THR A 89 -13.50 -10.96 22.16
CA THR A 89 -12.05 -10.76 22.25
C THR A 89 -11.42 -10.89 20.86
N TRP A 90 -11.78 -11.92 20.10
CA TRP A 90 -11.21 -12.15 18.79
C TRP A 90 -11.51 -11.03 17.81
N GLU A 91 -12.74 -10.49 17.86
CA GLU A 91 -13.20 -9.43 16.98
C GLU A 91 -12.49 -8.09 17.18
N THR A 92 -12.12 -7.79 18.43
CA THR A 92 -11.60 -6.49 18.85
C THR A 92 -10.10 -6.47 19.07
N GLN A 93 -9.46 -7.63 19.20
CA GLN A 93 -8.02 -7.72 19.41
C GLN A 93 -7.24 -7.43 18.11
N PRO A 94 -6.14 -6.63 18.17
CA PRO A 94 -5.23 -6.43 17.05
C PRO A 94 -4.75 -7.75 16.45
N LEU A 95 -4.72 -7.82 15.12
CA LEU A 95 -4.25 -8.98 14.38
C LEU A 95 -2.73 -9.09 14.50
N GLN A 96 -2.25 -10.32 14.68
CA GLN A 96 -0.83 -10.62 14.64
C GLN A 96 -0.48 -11.04 13.20
N ILE A 97 0.40 -10.28 12.54
CA ILE A 97 0.82 -10.53 11.16
C ILE A 97 2.31 -10.90 11.20
N GLY A 98 2.61 -12.19 11.20
CA GLY A 98 3.97 -12.68 11.40
C GLY A 98 4.46 -12.36 12.81
N SER A 99 5.57 -11.61 12.93
CA SER A 99 6.13 -11.19 14.22
C SER A 99 5.64 -9.83 14.72
N GLU A 100 4.82 -9.11 13.95
CA GLU A 100 4.36 -7.75 14.29
C GLU A 100 2.86 -7.74 14.62
N GLN A 101 2.46 -6.92 15.60
CA GLN A 101 1.04 -6.61 15.83
C GLN A 101 0.61 -5.50 14.89
N ALA A 102 -0.37 -5.78 14.04
CA ALA A 102 -1.00 -4.79 13.20
C ALA A 102 -2.21 -4.18 13.94
N PRO A 103 -2.46 -2.86 13.84
CA PRO A 103 -3.62 -2.21 14.46
C PRO A 103 -4.97 -2.62 13.85
N LEU A 104 -4.97 -3.49 12.82
CA LEU A 104 -6.17 -4.06 12.21
C LEU A 104 -6.85 -5.05 13.16
N THR A 105 -8.18 -5.04 13.19
CA THR A 105 -9.00 -6.03 13.91
C THR A 105 -9.98 -6.70 12.95
N ILE A 106 -10.53 -7.87 13.30
CA ILE A 106 -11.52 -8.57 12.47
C ILE A 106 -12.73 -7.66 12.24
N ARG A 107 -13.24 -7.02 13.31
CA ARG A 107 -14.40 -6.13 13.25
C ARG A 107 -14.16 -4.96 12.28
N HIS A 108 -13.01 -4.28 12.40
CA HIS A 108 -12.68 -3.13 11.55
C HIS A 108 -12.65 -3.51 10.07
N VAL A 109 -12.04 -4.64 9.73
CA VAL A 109 -11.93 -5.09 8.32
C VAL A 109 -13.31 -5.44 7.75
N VAL A 110 -14.17 -6.10 8.53
CA VAL A 110 -15.51 -6.49 8.07
C VAL A 110 -16.43 -5.27 7.92
N GLU A 111 -16.46 -4.38 8.91
CA GLU A 111 -17.25 -3.14 8.88
C GLU A 111 -16.84 -2.23 7.71
N ARG A 112 -15.53 -2.09 7.44
CA ARG A 112 -15.00 -1.27 6.33
C ARG A 112 -15.53 -1.70 4.97
N HIS A 113 -15.82 -2.99 4.80
CA HIS A 113 -16.31 -3.53 3.54
C HIS A 113 -17.84 -3.63 3.48
N GLY A 114 -18.55 -2.99 4.43
CA GLY A 114 -20.01 -3.04 4.50
C GLY A 114 -20.53 -4.45 4.76
N GLY A 115 -19.71 -5.27 5.42
CA GLY A 115 -20.02 -6.65 5.77
C GLY A 115 -20.38 -6.82 7.23
N GLU A 116 -20.82 -8.02 7.57
CA GLU A 116 -21.04 -8.47 8.95
C GLU A 116 -20.37 -9.83 9.14
N VAL A 117 -19.90 -10.11 10.36
CA VAL A 117 -19.33 -11.39 10.74
C VAL A 117 -20.12 -11.97 11.90
N TRP A 118 -20.39 -13.27 11.84
CA TRP A 118 -20.95 -13.99 12.97
C TRP A 118 -20.47 -15.44 13.01
N HIS A 119 -20.40 -15.98 14.21
CA HIS A 119 -20.12 -17.38 14.45
C HIS A 119 -21.43 -18.17 14.59
N GLN A 120 -21.50 -19.33 13.92
CA GLN A 120 -22.59 -20.29 14.06
C GLN A 120 -22.03 -21.69 14.25
N SER A 121 -22.78 -22.54 14.95
CA SER A 121 -22.43 -23.94 15.14
C SER A 121 -23.66 -24.83 15.04
N ASN A 122 -23.46 -26.01 14.48
CA ASN A 122 -24.43 -27.10 14.45
C ASN A 122 -23.86 -28.26 15.28
N GLN A 123 -24.27 -28.31 16.54
CA GLN A 123 -23.80 -29.29 17.52
C GLN A 123 -24.07 -30.75 17.07
N PRO A 124 -25.27 -31.11 16.57
CA PRO A 124 -25.51 -32.46 16.02
C PRO A 124 -24.55 -32.85 14.90
N ALA A 125 -24.21 -31.92 14.00
CA ALA A 125 -23.32 -32.16 12.87
C ALA A 125 -21.83 -31.96 13.21
N LYS A 126 -21.49 -31.52 14.44
CA LYS A 126 -20.14 -31.12 14.86
C LYS A 126 -19.45 -30.17 13.88
N LEU A 127 -20.22 -29.23 13.35
CA LEU A 127 -19.77 -28.27 12.35
C LEU A 127 -19.92 -26.86 12.90
N SER A 128 -18.85 -26.08 12.85
CA SER A 128 -18.84 -24.68 13.26
C SER A 128 -18.31 -23.82 12.11
N TRP A 129 -18.76 -22.58 12.01
CA TRP A 129 -18.34 -21.66 10.97
C TRP A 129 -18.41 -20.19 11.38
N PHE A 130 -17.49 -19.40 10.81
CA PHE A 130 -17.62 -17.96 10.72
C PHE A 130 -18.21 -17.61 9.37
N ARG A 131 -19.33 -16.89 9.36
CA ARG A 131 -19.92 -16.33 8.15
C ARG A 131 -19.52 -14.88 8.03
N PHE A 132 -19.06 -14.52 6.84
CA PHE A 132 -18.81 -13.16 6.42
C PHE A 132 -19.83 -12.79 5.35
N LEU A 133 -20.59 -11.73 5.58
CA LEU A 133 -21.35 -11.09 4.52
C LEU A 133 -20.44 -10.12 3.77
N ILE A 134 -20.30 -10.33 2.47
CA ILE A 134 -19.49 -9.46 1.62
C ILE A 134 -20.37 -8.91 0.51
N PRO A 135 -20.46 -7.59 0.30
CA PRO A 135 -21.26 -7.05 -0.80
C PRO A 135 -20.82 -7.62 -2.15
N LEU A 136 -21.80 -8.11 -2.93
CA LEU A 136 -21.56 -8.56 -4.30
C LEU A 136 -21.16 -7.36 -5.16
N ALA A 137 -20.20 -7.58 -6.03
CA ALA A 137 -19.81 -6.64 -7.06
C ALA A 137 -20.35 -7.10 -8.41
N GLU A 138 -20.68 -6.15 -9.28
CA GLU A 138 -20.83 -6.46 -10.70
C GLU A 138 -19.44 -6.79 -11.29
N PRO A 139 -19.34 -7.74 -12.24
CA PRO A 139 -18.13 -7.92 -13.03
C PRO A 139 -17.75 -6.58 -13.67
N VAL A 140 -16.60 -6.04 -13.29
CA VAL A 140 -16.15 -4.75 -13.80
C VAL A 140 -15.68 -4.97 -15.24
N ALA A 141 -16.51 -4.64 -16.23
CA ALA A 141 -16.00 -4.25 -17.55
C ALA A 141 -15.07 -3.05 -17.34
N PRO A 142 -13.96 -2.87 -18.09
CA PRO A 142 -13.06 -1.74 -17.91
C PRO A 142 -13.85 -0.44 -18.08
N ARG A 143 -14.29 0.13 -16.95
CA ARG A 143 -15.14 1.31 -16.90
C ARG A 143 -14.22 2.51 -16.79
N GLN A 144 -14.33 3.44 -17.74
CA GLN A 144 -13.94 4.83 -17.49
C GLN A 144 -14.79 5.37 -16.35
N ARG A 145 -14.19 5.67 -15.20
CA ARG A 145 -14.70 6.47 -14.06
C ARG A 145 -13.60 6.52 -12.99
N ALA A 146 -13.39 7.56 -12.19
CA ALA A 146 -14.06 8.84 -12.01
C ALA A 146 -12.98 9.95 -11.90
N ARG A 147 -13.32 11.21 -12.21
CA ARG A 147 -12.46 12.35 -11.87
C ARG A 147 -12.33 12.42 -10.35
N VAL A 148 -11.13 12.19 -9.85
CA VAL A 148 -10.78 12.45 -8.45
C VAL A 148 -11.01 13.94 -8.18
N THR A 149 -11.84 14.21 -7.18
CA THR A 149 -12.22 15.57 -6.78
C THR A 149 -11.12 16.21 -5.93
N ALA A 150 -10.43 17.18 -6.53
CA ALA A 150 -9.96 18.49 -6.02
C ALA A 150 -9.30 18.70 -4.63
N ASP A 151 -9.03 17.69 -3.79
CA ASP A 151 -8.40 17.93 -2.46
C ASP A 151 -7.01 17.28 -2.27
N SER A 152 -6.37 16.76 -3.33
CA SER A 152 -5.06 16.07 -3.26
C SER A 152 -4.01 16.72 -4.18
N ARG A 153 -2.72 16.46 -3.92
CA ARG A 153 -1.62 16.77 -4.87
C ARG A 153 -2.06 16.31 -6.27
N PRO A 154 -1.89 17.14 -7.31
CA PRO A 154 -2.30 16.78 -8.66
C PRO A 154 -1.61 15.48 -9.08
N GLU A 155 -2.38 14.61 -9.72
CA GLU A 155 -1.87 13.42 -10.37
C GLU A 155 -1.08 13.85 -11.60
N TYR A 156 0.25 13.66 -11.56
CA TYR A 156 1.11 13.83 -12.71
C TYR A 156 1.54 12.44 -13.16
N TYR A 157 1.37 12.11 -14.45
CA TYR A 157 1.79 10.82 -14.99
C TYR A 157 2.60 11.04 -16.27
N ASP A 158 3.80 11.60 -16.10
CA ASP A 158 4.77 11.67 -17.19
C ASP A 158 5.74 10.50 -17.07
N PHE A 159 5.50 9.44 -17.85
CA PHE A 159 6.35 8.25 -17.85
C PHE A 159 7.73 8.50 -18.47
N ASP A 160 7.92 9.62 -19.16
CA ASP A 160 9.23 10.03 -19.64
C ASP A 160 10.11 10.50 -18.47
N LEU A 161 9.53 10.99 -17.35
CA LEU A 161 10.25 11.20 -16.08
C LEU A 161 10.82 9.88 -15.51
N PHE A 162 10.17 8.76 -15.82
CA PHE A 162 10.63 7.43 -15.42
C PHE A 162 11.54 6.78 -16.49
N ARG A 163 11.73 7.39 -17.66
CA ARG A 163 12.68 6.91 -18.69
C ARG A 163 14.10 7.26 -18.30
N THR A 164 14.65 6.38 -17.48
CA THR A 164 16.00 6.59 -16.97
C THR A 164 17.02 5.90 -17.88
N ALA A 165 17.81 6.69 -18.61
CA ALA A 165 18.83 6.21 -19.54
C ALA A 165 20.03 5.50 -18.86
N GLY A 166 20.06 5.42 -17.53
CA GLY A 166 21.17 4.92 -16.73
C GLY A 166 20.89 3.65 -15.91
N ALA A 167 19.69 3.05 -16.01
CA ALA A 167 19.43 1.78 -15.33
C ALA A 167 20.26 0.68 -16.00
N ASP A 168 21.33 0.23 -15.34
CA ASP A 168 22.09 -0.94 -15.77
C ASP A 168 21.13 -2.12 -15.94
N ARG A 169 21.23 -2.86 -17.04
CA ARG A 169 20.43 -4.08 -17.26
C ARG A 169 20.56 -5.04 -16.08
N GLY A 170 21.74 -5.07 -15.44
CA GLY A 170 21.97 -5.86 -14.24
C GLY A 170 21.10 -5.46 -13.04
N MET A 171 20.67 -4.21 -12.92
CA MET A 171 19.80 -3.75 -11.83
C MET A 171 18.32 -4.10 -12.09
N LEU A 172 17.89 -4.13 -13.36
CA LEU A 172 16.50 -4.46 -13.70
C LEU A 172 16.13 -5.91 -13.38
N GLU A 173 17.10 -6.83 -13.46
CA GLU A 173 16.90 -8.25 -13.15
C GLU A 173 17.02 -8.56 -11.64
N GLN A 174 17.46 -7.58 -10.83
CA GLN A 174 17.61 -7.80 -9.39
C GLN A 174 16.24 -7.92 -8.69
N PRO A 175 16.10 -8.84 -7.72
CA PRO A 175 14.90 -8.94 -6.91
C PRO A 175 14.64 -7.66 -6.11
N LEU A 176 13.39 -7.22 -6.04
CA LEU A 176 12.98 -6.05 -5.24
C LEU A 176 13.46 -6.15 -3.78
N ALA A 177 13.34 -7.34 -3.18
CA ALA A 177 13.75 -7.57 -1.80
C ALA A 177 15.27 -7.39 -1.54
N GLY A 178 16.10 -7.43 -2.59
CA GLY A 178 17.56 -7.33 -2.50
C GLY A 178 18.13 -5.95 -2.82
N LEU A 179 17.30 -5.01 -3.30
CA LEU A 179 17.74 -3.68 -3.70
C LEU A 179 17.81 -2.72 -2.51
N SER A 180 18.56 -1.63 -2.71
CA SER A 180 18.57 -0.48 -1.82
C SER A 180 17.72 0.64 -2.40
N TYR A 181 16.95 1.31 -1.55
CA TYR A 181 16.01 2.34 -1.95
C TYR A 181 16.22 3.62 -1.16
N THR A 182 16.04 4.74 -1.84
CA THR A 182 15.81 6.03 -1.20
C THR A 182 14.35 6.39 -1.39
N VAL A 183 13.59 6.33 -0.30
CA VAL A 183 12.20 6.74 -0.29
C VAL A 183 12.14 8.20 0.12
N PHE A 184 11.47 9.04 -0.65
CA PHE A 184 11.47 10.48 -0.41
C PHE A 184 10.11 11.12 -0.69
N ASP A 185 9.95 12.32 -0.13
CA ASP A 185 8.80 13.20 -0.35
C ASP A 185 9.29 14.67 -0.34
N THR A 186 8.56 15.53 -1.04
CA THR A 186 8.80 16.98 -1.03
C THR A 186 7.56 17.76 -0.61
N GLU A 187 7.78 18.82 0.17
CA GLU A 187 6.78 19.87 0.38
C GLU A 187 7.12 21.08 -0.47
N THR A 188 6.10 21.78 -0.99
CA THR A 188 6.25 22.78 -2.04
C THR A 188 5.43 24.04 -1.79
N THR A 189 5.81 25.15 -2.42
CA THR A 189 5.07 26.43 -2.34
C THR A 189 3.65 26.37 -2.91
N GLY A 190 3.39 25.36 -3.75
CA GLY A 190 2.15 25.14 -4.49
C GLY A 190 2.28 23.87 -5.34
N VAL A 191 1.32 23.62 -6.23
CA VAL A 191 1.22 22.35 -6.96
C VAL A 191 1.65 22.44 -8.43
N GLU A 192 2.05 23.62 -8.91
CA GLU A 192 2.36 23.88 -10.32
C GLU A 192 3.86 24.15 -10.54
N PRO A 193 4.71 23.11 -10.60
CA PRO A 193 6.16 23.29 -10.76
C PRO A 193 6.52 24.08 -12.03
N SER A 194 5.84 23.82 -13.14
CA SER A 194 6.02 24.53 -14.41
C SER A 194 5.57 26.01 -14.37
N ALA A 195 4.71 26.40 -13.43
CA ALA A 195 4.30 27.79 -13.20
C ALA A 195 5.21 28.52 -12.19
N GLY A 196 6.29 27.89 -11.75
CA GLY A 196 7.32 28.48 -10.91
C GLY A 196 7.24 28.07 -9.43
N ASP A 197 6.36 27.14 -9.04
CA ASP A 197 6.40 26.58 -7.68
C ASP A 197 7.77 25.95 -7.36
N ARG A 198 8.12 25.96 -6.08
CA ARG A 198 9.44 25.57 -5.58
C ARG A 198 9.29 24.63 -4.40
N ILE A 199 10.29 23.77 -4.22
CA ILE A 199 10.43 22.91 -3.05
C ILE A 199 10.75 23.79 -1.83
N VAL A 200 10.09 23.51 -0.70
CA VAL A 200 10.34 24.12 0.62
C VAL A 200 10.87 23.12 1.63
N SER A 201 10.71 21.82 1.41
CA SER A 201 11.26 20.77 2.26
C SER A 201 11.51 19.50 1.46
N ILE A 202 12.60 18.80 1.77
CA ILE A 202 12.89 17.45 1.28
C ILE A 202 13.06 16.53 2.48
N GLY A 203 12.37 15.40 2.47
CA GLY A 203 12.48 14.34 3.46
C GLY A 203 12.73 13.01 2.78
N ALA A 204 13.66 12.22 3.30
CA ALA A 204 13.96 10.91 2.74
C ALA A 204 14.49 9.93 3.79
N VAL A 205 14.33 8.64 3.51
CA VAL A 205 14.78 7.54 4.34
C VAL A 205 15.27 6.39 3.48
N ARG A 206 16.24 5.62 3.99
CA ARG A 206 16.82 4.49 3.28
C ARG A 206 16.15 3.16 3.64
N ILE A 207 15.95 2.32 2.64
CA ILE A 207 15.66 0.89 2.80
C ILE A 207 16.85 0.10 2.27
N VAL A 208 17.36 -0.87 3.04
CA VAL A 208 18.44 -1.77 2.63
C VAL A 208 18.08 -3.19 3.02
N ASN A 209 18.18 -4.14 2.08
CA ASN A 209 17.86 -5.56 2.31
C ASN A 209 16.46 -5.76 2.93
N GLY A 210 15.47 -5.05 2.39
CA GLY A 210 14.09 -5.10 2.88
C GLY A 210 13.87 -4.53 4.29
N ARG A 211 14.81 -3.74 4.83
CA ARG A 211 14.70 -3.12 6.15
C ARG A 211 14.74 -1.60 6.07
N LEU A 212 13.77 -0.97 6.70
CA LEU A 212 13.72 0.49 6.86
C LEU A 212 14.75 0.96 7.88
N LEU A 213 15.70 1.78 7.44
CA LEU A 213 16.73 2.36 8.30
C LEU A 213 16.26 3.72 8.86
N LYS A 214 15.39 3.69 9.89
CA LYS A 214 14.75 4.91 10.47
C LYS A 214 15.72 6.01 10.98
N ARG A 215 17.02 5.73 11.08
CA ARG A 215 18.06 6.70 11.48
C ARG A 215 18.92 7.19 10.31
N ASP A 216 18.82 6.53 9.16
CA ASP A 216 19.52 6.91 7.94
C ASP A 216 18.54 7.72 7.09
N VAL A 217 18.41 8.99 7.48
CA VAL A 217 17.41 9.92 6.98
C VAL A 217 18.08 11.19 6.45
N TYR A 218 17.42 11.82 5.49
CA TYR A 218 17.74 13.16 5.01
C TYR A 218 16.51 14.04 5.26
N GLU A 219 16.70 15.18 5.92
CA GLU A 219 15.61 16.14 6.15
C GLU A 219 16.18 17.55 6.08
N GLN A 220 15.64 18.37 5.16
CA GLN A 220 16.15 19.71 4.92
C GLN A 220 15.04 20.66 4.48
N LEU A 221 14.87 21.76 5.22
CA LEU A 221 14.10 22.91 4.78
C LEU A 221 14.87 23.71 3.73
N VAL A 222 14.17 24.33 2.79
CA VAL A 222 14.73 25.01 1.64
C VAL A 222 14.15 26.41 1.56
N ASP A 223 15.00 27.43 1.34
CA ASP A 223 14.53 28.76 0.94
C ASP A 223 14.06 28.71 -0.53
N PRO A 224 12.74 28.84 -0.80
CA PRO A 224 12.19 28.77 -2.15
C PRO A 224 12.39 30.07 -2.93
N GLN A 225 12.93 31.12 -2.28
CA GLN A 225 13.08 32.48 -2.80
C GLN A 225 11.77 33.11 -3.31
N ARG A 226 10.63 32.63 -2.78
CA ARG A 226 9.30 33.14 -3.11
C ARG A 226 8.30 32.85 -1.99
N PRO A 227 7.17 33.58 -1.94
CA PRO A 227 6.14 33.32 -0.93
C PRO A 227 5.48 31.95 -1.09
N ILE A 228 5.16 31.31 0.04
CA ILE A 228 4.38 30.07 0.08
C ILE A 228 2.88 30.38 -0.07
N SER A 229 2.15 29.56 -0.82
CA SER A 229 0.69 29.72 -0.93
C SER A 229 0.00 29.42 0.41
N ARG A 230 -1.08 30.15 0.73
CA ARG A 230 -1.91 29.86 1.93
C ARG A 230 -2.52 28.46 1.92
N GLN A 231 -2.64 27.83 0.76
CA GLN A 231 -3.13 26.46 0.67
C GLN A 231 -2.04 25.48 1.12
N SER A 232 -0.81 25.61 0.63
CA SER A 232 0.31 24.76 1.04
C SER A 232 0.61 24.89 2.54
N VAL A 233 0.63 26.12 3.08
CA VAL A 233 0.81 26.34 4.53
C VAL A 233 -0.25 25.62 5.36
N ARG A 234 -1.51 25.54 4.89
CA ARG A 234 -2.57 24.81 5.60
C ARG A 234 -2.38 23.29 5.60
N ILE A 235 -1.63 22.77 4.63
CA ILE A 235 -1.37 21.33 4.49
C ILE A 235 -0.17 20.95 5.35
N HIS A 236 1.01 21.51 5.08
CA HIS A 236 2.27 21.09 5.69
C HIS A 236 2.73 21.95 6.88
N GLY A 237 2.05 23.07 7.16
CA GLY A 237 2.34 23.93 8.31
C GLY A 237 3.59 24.83 8.20
N ILE A 238 4.53 24.55 7.29
CA ILE A 238 5.70 25.41 7.00
C ILE A 238 5.26 26.81 6.56
N ARG A 239 5.77 27.86 7.22
CA ARG A 239 5.51 29.28 6.92
C ARG A 239 6.77 29.94 6.36
N ASP A 240 6.63 31.08 5.71
CA ASP A 240 7.76 31.85 5.17
C ASP A 240 8.83 32.14 6.23
N ALA A 241 8.43 32.42 7.48
CA ALA A 241 9.34 32.67 8.60
C ALA A 241 10.17 31.45 9.01
N ASP A 242 9.68 30.23 8.76
CA ASP A 242 10.41 28.99 9.07
C ASP A 242 11.51 28.72 8.02
N LEU A 243 11.44 29.39 6.86
CA LEU A 243 12.38 29.26 5.73
C LEU A 243 13.43 30.37 5.68
N GLU A 244 13.33 31.37 6.56
CA GLU A 244 14.31 32.45 6.62
C GLU A 244 15.69 31.92 7.06
N GLY A 245 16.71 32.18 6.24
CA GLY A 245 18.08 31.72 6.48
C GLY A 245 18.33 30.25 6.11
N GLN A 246 17.33 29.52 5.60
CA GLN A 246 17.53 28.18 5.05
C GLN A 246 18.35 28.22 3.75
N PRO A 247 19.08 27.14 3.42
CA PRO A 247 19.80 27.07 2.15
C PRO A 247 18.84 27.03 0.96
N ARG A 248 19.26 27.60 -0.16
CA ARG A 248 18.53 27.52 -1.44
C ARG A 248 18.65 26.14 -2.05
N LEU A 249 17.70 25.81 -2.93
CA LEU A 249 17.62 24.49 -3.55
C LEU A 249 18.90 24.08 -4.29
N GLY A 250 19.56 25.00 -5.01
CA GLY A 250 20.84 24.73 -5.66
C GLY A 250 21.97 24.26 -4.73
N ALA A 251 21.94 24.60 -3.44
CA ALA A 251 22.90 24.12 -2.44
C ALA A 251 22.46 22.82 -1.74
N VAL A 252 21.14 22.61 -1.62
CA VAL A 252 20.53 21.44 -0.98
C VAL A 252 20.56 20.22 -1.87
N LEU A 253 20.21 20.39 -3.15
CA LEU A 253 19.98 19.29 -4.07
C LEU A 253 21.22 18.43 -4.34
N PRO A 254 22.46 18.97 -4.38
CA PRO A 254 23.67 18.13 -4.46
C PRO A 254 23.89 17.21 -3.26
N ALA A 255 23.49 17.63 -2.06
CA ALA A 255 23.58 16.79 -0.87
C ALA A 255 22.53 15.68 -0.89
N PHE A 256 21.30 16.02 -1.29
CA PHE A 256 20.23 15.03 -1.49
C PHE A 256 20.58 14.03 -2.60
N HIS A 257 21.12 14.50 -3.73
CA HIS A 257 21.57 13.64 -4.81
C HIS A 257 22.60 12.60 -4.35
N ARG A 258 23.58 13.00 -3.53
CA ARG A 258 24.55 12.06 -2.92
C ARG A 258 23.88 11.05 -1.99
N PHE A 259 22.85 11.45 -1.25
CA PHE A 259 22.09 10.53 -0.41
C PHE A 259 21.39 9.45 -1.25
N CYS A 260 20.96 9.80 -2.46
CA CYS A 260 20.29 8.92 -3.42
C CYS A 260 21.23 8.03 -4.26
N GLU A 261 22.55 8.14 -4.13
CA GLU A 261 23.50 7.34 -4.91
C GLU A 261 23.32 5.84 -4.66
N ASP A 262 23.48 5.03 -5.72
CA ASP A 262 23.35 3.57 -5.70
C ASP A 262 22.01 3.04 -5.15
N THR A 263 20.93 3.83 -5.25
CA THR A 263 19.59 3.42 -4.84
C THR A 263 18.57 3.56 -5.97
N VAL A 264 17.48 2.80 -5.85
CA VAL A 264 16.23 3.07 -6.60
C VAL A 264 15.44 4.11 -5.81
N LEU A 265 14.94 5.13 -6.50
CA LEU A 265 14.09 6.14 -5.88
C LEU A 265 12.66 5.62 -5.73
N VAL A 266 12.04 5.93 -4.60
CA VAL A 266 10.63 5.62 -4.34
C VAL A 266 9.94 6.86 -3.81
N ALA A 267 8.77 7.19 -4.36
CA ALA A 267 7.91 8.24 -3.84
C ALA A 267 6.44 7.82 -4.02
N HIS A 268 5.52 8.62 -3.48
CA HIS A 268 4.09 8.42 -3.67
C HIS A 268 3.54 9.47 -4.63
N ASN A 269 2.97 9.06 -5.77
CA ASN A 269 2.71 9.96 -6.90
C ASN A 269 4.03 10.61 -7.39
N ALA A 270 5.03 9.76 -7.62
CA ALA A 270 6.44 10.11 -7.76
C ALA A 270 6.71 11.12 -8.87
N ALA A 271 5.89 11.15 -9.92
CA ALA A 271 6.03 12.11 -11.02
C ALA A 271 5.84 13.57 -10.57
N PHE A 272 5.05 13.83 -9.51
CA PHE A 272 4.95 15.15 -8.90
C PHE A 272 6.33 15.61 -8.37
N ASP A 273 6.91 14.84 -7.45
CA ASP A 273 8.19 15.17 -6.82
C ASP A 273 9.34 15.20 -7.84
N MET A 274 9.39 14.20 -8.72
CA MET A 274 10.40 14.12 -9.78
C MET A 274 10.36 15.33 -10.71
N ARG A 275 9.17 15.87 -11.02
CA ARG A 275 9.05 17.08 -11.85
C ARG A 275 9.65 18.31 -11.16
N PHE A 276 9.51 18.44 -9.85
CA PHE A 276 10.18 19.51 -9.10
C PHE A 276 11.70 19.33 -9.10
N LEU A 277 12.20 18.10 -8.91
CA LEU A 277 13.63 17.81 -8.94
C LEU A 277 14.22 18.13 -10.32
N GLU A 278 13.60 17.66 -11.40
CA GLU A 278 14.04 17.88 -12.79
C GLU A 278 14.18 19.37 -13.13
N LEU A 279 13.21 20.20 -12.75
CA LEU A 279 13.27 21.65 -12.99
C LEU A 279 14.37 22.35 -12.17
N ALA A 280 14.81 21.75 -11.06
CA ALA A 280 15.87 22.28 -10.20
C ALA A 280 17.27 21.77 -10.57
N GLU A 281 17.37 20.68 -11.35
CA GLU A 281 18.64 20.08 -11.79
C GLU A 281 19.62 21.10 -12.42
N PRO A 282 19.20 22.00 -13.34
CA PRO A 282 20.12 22.94 -13.97
C PRO A 282 20.74 23.94 -12.98
N GLU A 283 19.96 24.38 -11.97
CA GLU A 283 20.44 25.31 -10.94
C GLU A 283 21.43 24.63 -9.98
N ALA A 284 21.16 23.36 -9.65
CA ALA A 284 21.96 22.58 -8.73
C ALA A 284 23.19 21.90 -9.36
N GLY A 285 23.24 21.81 -10.70
CA GLY A 285 24.31 21.13 -11.42
C GLY A 285 24.35 19.62 -11.17
N VAL A 286 23.17 19.00 -10.95
CA VAL A 286 23.02 17.55 -10.75
C VAL A 286 22.04 16.98 -11.76
N ARG A 287 21.97 15.65 -11.84
CA ARG A 287 20.97 14.95 -12.64
C ARG A 287 20.60 13.63 -12.00
N PHE A 288 19.32 13.43 -11.70
CA PHE A 288 18.80 12.17 -11.19
C PHE A 288 18.67 11.18 -12.35
N THR A 289 19.43 10.10 -12.26
CA THR A 289 19.43 9.02 -13.26
C THR A 289 19.19 7.64 -12.62
N GLN A 290 18.60 7.64 -11.43
CA GLN A 290 18.17 6.44 -10.72
C GLN A 290 16.83 5.96 -11.28
N PRO A 291 16.58 4.63 -11.34
CA PRO A 291 15.23 4.13 -11.58
C PRO A 291 14.28 4.65 -10.49
N VAL A 292 13.02 4.91 -10.86
CA VAL A 292 12.00 5.44 -9.95
C VAL A 292 10.81 4.50 -9.90
N LEU A 293 10.36 4.15 -8.70
CA LEU A 293 9.12 3.42 -8.44
C LEU A 293 8.11 4.33 -7.76
N ASP A 294 6.86 4.23 -8.19
CA ASP A 294 5.76 4.97 -7.59
C ASP A 294 4.90 4.03 -6.74
N SER A 295 4.85 4.28 -5.43
CA SER A 295 4.06 3.47 -4.51
C SER A 295 2.54 3.54 -4.78
N LEU A 296 2.03 4.63 -5.36
CA LEU A 296 0.64 4.74 -5.79
C LEU A 296 0.37 3.75 -6.92
N LEU A 297 1.20 3.76 -7.97
CA LEU A 297 1.06 2.86 -9.11
C LEU A 297 1.24 1.40 -8.69
N LEU A 298 2.24 1.10 -7.86
CA LEU A 298 2.43 -0.25 -7.33
C LEU A 298 1.25 -0.72 -6.49
N SER A 299 0.66 0.17 -5.68
CA SER A 299 -0.56 -0.15 -4.93
C SER A 299 -1.73 -0.46 -5.85
N ALA A 300 -1.88 0.26 -6.97
CA ALA A 300 -2.90 0.01 -7.97
C ALA A 300 -2.69 -1.31 -8.75
N VAL A 301 -1.43 -1.71 -8.97
CA VAL A 301 -1.10 -3.05 -9.50
C VAL A 301 -1.55 -4.14 -8.53
N VAL A 302 -1.29 -3.94 -7.23
CA VAL A 302 -1.59 -4.92 -6.18
C VAL A 302 -3.09 -5.01 -5.88
N HIS A 303 -3.77 -3.88 -5.81
CA HIS A 303 -5.18 -3.78 -5.42
C HIS A 303 -6.05 -3.24 -6.57
N ARG A 304 -6.07 -3.96 -7.69
CA ARG A 304 -6.69 -3.54 -8.96
C ARG A 304 -8.18 -3.23 -8.87
N GLU A 305 -8.85 -3.74 -7.85
CA GLU A 305 -10.28 -3.56 -7.58
C GLU A 305 -10.63 -2.30 -6.79
N LEU A 306 -9.63 -1.55 -6.32
CA LEU A 306 -9.81 -0.37 -5.48
C LEU A 306 -9.45 0.89 -6.27
N ASP A 307 -10.22 1.96 -6.04
CA ASP A 307 -10.04 3.23 -6.76
C ASP A 307 -9.27 4.28 -5.94
N ASP A 308 -9.16 4.10 -4.61
CA ASP A 308 -8.47 5.03 -3.70
C ASP A 308 -7.12 4.46 -3.27
N HIS A 309 -6.08 5.17 -3.71
CA HIS A 309 -4.67 4.87 -3.48
C HIS A 309 -3.95 6.03 -2.79
N ARG A 310 -4.65 6.88 -2.03
CA ARG A 310 -3.98 7.88 -1.17
C ARG A 310 -3.17 7.19 -0.08
N ILE A 311 -2.09 7.85 0.38
CA ILE A 311 -1.20 7.35 1.43
C ILE A 311 -1.99 6.83 2.63
N GLU A 312 -2.94 7.60 3.14
CA GLU A 312 -3.74 7.26 4.32
C GLU A 312 -4.58 6.01 4.08
N THR A 313 -5.21 5.93 2.90
CA THR A 313 -6.06 4.79 2.53
C THR A 313 -5.26 3.51 2.40
N ILE A 314 -4.07 3.59 1.80
CA ILE A 314 -3.16 2.44 1.67
C ILE A 314 -2.56 2.07 3.03
N ALA A 315 -2.10 3.04 3.80
CA ALA A 315 -1.51 2.81 5.12
C ALA A 315 -2.52 2.12 6.04
N GLU A 316 -3.75 2.60 6.12
CA GLU A 316 -4.82 1.96 6.89
C GLU A 316 -5.06 0.52 6.43
N ARG A 317 -5.16 0.30 5.11
CA ARG A 317 -5.32 -1.04 4.51
C ARG A 317 -4.20 -2.01 4.90
N LEU A 318 -2.96 -1.52 4.92
CA LEU A 318 -1.78 -2.32 5.23
C LEU A 318 -1.47 -2.39 6.74
N GLY A 319 -2.30 -1.76 7.58
CA GLY A 319 -2.10 -1.72 9.03
C GLY A 319 -0.88 -0.90 9.44
N ILE A 320 -0.57 0.15 8.69
CA ILE A 320 0.57 1.04 8.91
C ILE A 320 0.09 2.27 9.68
N PRO A 321 0.69 2.60 10.83
CA PRO A 321 0.37 3.83 11.53
C PRO A 321 0.88 5.04 10.75
N VAL A 322 0.01 6.02 10.49
CA VAL A 322 0.40 7.28 9.85
C VAL A 322 0.93 8.23 10.93
N VAL A 323 2.24 8.51 10.90
CA VAL A 323 2.91 9.41 11.86
C VAL A 323 3.62 10.51 11.10
N GLY A 324 3.48 11.76 11.55
CA GLY A 324 4.15 12.91 10.92
C GLY A 324 3.61 13.28 9.54
N ARG A 325 2.32 13.00 9.28
CA ARG A 325 1.67 13.33 8.01
C ARG A 325 1.83 14.80 7.64
N HIS A 326 2.05 15.08 6.35
CA HIS A 326 2.29 16.43 5.81
C HIS A 326 3.59 17.06 6.33
N THR A 327 4.54 16.21 6.72
CA THR A 327 5.95 16.57 6.78
C THR A 327 6.67 15.70 5.77
N ALA A 328 7.64 16.27 5.06
CA ALA A 328 8.36 15.53 4.02
C ALA A 328 8.99 14.23 4.58
N LEU A 329 9.60 14.28 5.78
CA LEU A 329 10.17 13.07 6.37
C LEU A 329 9.11 12.07 6.84
N GLY A 330 8.02 12.53 7.45
CA GLY A 330 6.93 11.65 7.89
C GLY A 330 6.25 10.95 6.72
N ASP A 331 5.97 11.67 5.64
CA ASP A 331 5.39 11.11 4.42
C ASP A 331 6.34 10.12 3.74
N ALA A 332 7.65 10.41 3.68
CA ALA A 332 8.66 9.48 3.19
C ALA A 332 8.72 8.19 4.03
N LEU A 333 8.62 8.29 5.36
CA LEU A 333 8.60 7.13 6.27
C LEU A 333 7.35 6.27 6.07
N VAL A 334 6.16 6.87 5.99
CA VAL A 334 4.92 6.12 5.73
C VAL A 334 4.97 5.47 4.34
N THR A 335 5.46 6.19 3.33
CA THR A 335 5.66 5.65 1.97
C THR A 335 6.62 4.48 1.97
N ALA A 336 7.68 4.53 2.79
CA ALA A 336 8.65 3.45 2.90
C ALA A 336 8.05 2.19 3.53
N GLU A 337 7.25 2.35 4.59
CA GLU A 337 6.51 1.25 5.20
C GLU A 337 5.48 0.67 4.22
N ILE A 338 4.76 1.52 3.46
CA ILE A 338 3.84 1.07 2.40
C ILE A 338 4.61 0.24 1.37
N PHE A 339 5.70 0.76 0.84
CA PHE A 339 6.50 0.09 -0.19
C PHE A 339 6.98 -1.28 0.30
N LEU A 340 7.50 -1.38 1.52
CA LEU A 340 7.94 -2.65 2.12
C LEU A 340 6.80 -3.67 2.23
N ARG A 341 5.57 -3.23 2.51
CA ARG A 341 4.39 -4.10 2.56
C ARG A 341 3.86 -4.47 1.17
N LEU A 342 4.09 -3.64 0.14
CA LEU A 342 3.72 -3.94 -1.24
C LEU A 342 4.67 -4.96 -1.90
N VAL A 343 5.97 -4.96 -1.58
CA VAL A 343 6.96 -5.89 -2.17
C VAL A 343 6.54 -7.38 -2.12
N PRO A 344 6.16 -7.96 -0.96
CA PRO A 344 5.70 -9.35 -0.94
C PRO A 344 4.40 -9.57 -1.72
N LEU A 345 3.51 -8.57 -1.77
CA LEU A 345 2.25 -8.66 -2.52
C LEU A 345 2.48 -8.64 -4.03
N LEU A 346 3.44 -7.86 -4.49
CA LEU A 346 3.92 -7.90 -5.88
C LEU A 346 4.49 -9.28 -6.20
N ALA A 347 5.26 -9.87 -5.29
CA ALA A 347 5.82 -11.21 -5.47
C ALA A 347 4.72 -12.29 -5.59
N ASP A 348 3.64 -12.19 -4.83
CA ASP A 348 2.46 -13.07 -4.93
C ASP A 348 1.77 -12.98 -6.30
N LEU A 349 1.92 -11.84 -7.00
CA LEU A 349 1.47 -11.63 -8.38
C LEU A 349 2.52 -12.03 -9.43
N GLY A 350 3.67 -12.58 -9.03
CA GLY A 350 4.78 -12.95 -9.91
C GLY A 350 5.71 -11.80 -10.30
N ILE A 351 5.54 -10.62 -9.69
CA ILE A 351 6.36 -9.42 -9.90
C ILE A 351 7.46 -9.40 -8.83
N VAL A 352 8.64 -9.91 -9.18
CA VAL A 352 9.73 -10.13 -8.21
C VAL A 352 10.96 -9.25 -8.46
N THR A 353 11.14 -8.77 -9.69
CA THR A 353 12.30 -7.94 -10.09
C THR A 353 11.93 -6.47 -10.27
N LEU A 354 12.93 -5.59 -10.25
CA LEU A 354 12.75 -4.16 -10.55
C LEU A 354 12.15 -3.93 -11.95
N GLY A 355 12.64 -4.65 -12.95
CA GLY A 355 12.15 -4.53 -14.34
C GLY A 355 10.66 -4.86 -14.44
N GLN A 356 10.23 -5.95 -13.81
CA GLN A 356 8.81 -6.35 -13.78
C GLN A 356 7.94 -5.32 -13.04
N ALA A 357 8.44 -4.75 -11.94
CA ALA A 357 7.69 -3.73 -11.20
C ALA A 357 7.50 -2.45 -12.03
N LEU A 358 8.55 -1.99 -12.71
CA LEU A 358 8.50 -0.84 -13.62
C LEU A 358 7.54 -1.09 -14.79
N GLU A 359 7.55 -2.29 -15.36
CA GLU A 359 6.64 -2.68 -16.44
C GLU A 359 5.19 -2.73 -15.94
N ALA A 360 4.92 -3.38 -14.80
CA ALA A 360 3.58 -3.47 -14.24
C ALA A 360 3.00 -2.08 -13.89
N SER A 361 3.82 -1.17 -13.34
CA SER A 361 3.40 0.22 -13.10
C SER A 361 3.01 0.95 -14.39
N ARG A 362 3.65 0.64 -15.53
CA ARG A 362 3.31 1.21 -16.85
C ARG A 362 2.05 0.65 -17.48
N GLU A 363 1.63 -0.55 -17.09
CA GLU A 363 0.38 -1.14 -17.58
C GLU A 363 -0.85 -0.69 -16.78
N THR A 364 -0.61 0.03 -15.68
CA THR A 364 -1.67 0.53 -14.81
C THR A 364 -2.53 1.57 -15.54
N TYR A 365 -3.83 1.62 -15.23
CA TYR A 365 -4.77 2.52 -15.91
C TYR A 365 -4.38 4.00 -15.87
N TYR A 366 -3.71 4.44 -14.80
CA TYR A 366 -3.19 5.81 -14.64
C TYR A 366 -2.29 6.27 -15.82
N VAL A 367 -1.71 5.34 -16.57
CA VAL A 367 -0.86 5.59 -17.75
C VAL A 367 -1.64 6.09 -18.96
N ARG A 368 -2.96 5.84 -19.03
CA ARG A 368 -3.79 6.23 -20.18
C ARG A 368 -4.30 7.68 -20.10
N LEU A 369 -3.96 8.40 -19.05
CA LEU A 369 -4.25 9.82 -18.91
C LEU A 369 -3.02 10.61 -19.37
N GLN A 370 -2.88 10.78 -20.69
CA GLN A 370 -1.98 11.80 -21.23
C GLN A 370 -2.59 13.17 -20.88
N TYR A 371 -1.87 13.98 -20.11
CA TYR A 371 -2.19 15.39 -19.89
C TYR A 371 -1.31 16.28 -20.76
#